data_AF-A0A956AHV5-F1
#
_entry.id   AF-A0A956AHV5-F1
#
_cell.length_a   1.000
_cell.length_b   1.000
_cell.length_c   1.000
_cell.angle_alpha   90.00
_cell.angle_beta   90.00
_cell.angle_gamma   90.00
#
_symmetry.space_group_name_H-M   'P 1'
#
loop_
_entity.id
_entity.type
_entity.pdbx_description
1 polymer ?
#
loop_
_entity_poly.entity_id
_entity_poly.type
_entity_poly.pdbx_seq_one_letter_code
_entity_poly.pdbx_strand_id
1 'polypeptide(L)'
;ELAILHLNAGRLDAAIRLCTEVEARARRVGDETVMGRTLMYRGRAELLGGQLDAAVDCLHRARATLQRAGNLNAMLILGDLAVAALLAGDDDAAVARAEACDAELGPTSFQGEKPVAHLIRVAVGAERGAPDVEALLAEAEDWLVRPQASVDLAVIADRLAARLRAGGRGALAGRIARLAAAEWATIGEENPLRSSS
;
A
#
# COMPACT_ATOMS: atom_id res chain seq x y z
N GLU A 1 18.00 0.54 4.83
CA GLU A 1 17.33 -0.02 6.03
C GLU A 1 16.76 1.07 6.93
N LEU A 2 17.53 2.12 7.28
CA LEU A 2 17.02 3.22 8.11
C LEU A 2 15.74 3.90 7.53
N ALA A 3 15.67 4.13 6.22
CA ALA A 3 14.47 4.69 5.59
C ALA A 3 13.21 3.83 5.81
N ILE A 4 13.37 2.50 5.83
CA ILE A 4 12.27 1.54 6.07
C ILE A 4 11.80 1.65 7.53
N LEU A 5 12.74 1.76 8.48
CA LEU A 5 12.40 1.94 9.89
C LEU A 5 11.64 3.24 10.14
N HIS A 6 12.01 4.33 9.45
CA HIS A 6 11.26 5.57 9.51
C HIS A 6 9.87 5.46 8.86
N LEU A 7 9.77 4.79 7.72
CA LEU A 7 8.49 4.53 7.05
C LEU A 7 7.54 3.73 7.95
N ASN A 8 8.01 2.62 8.51
CA ASN A 8 7.21 1.75 9.38
C ASN A 8 6.81 2.41 10.70
N ALA A 9 7.52 3.46 11.10
CA ALA A 9 7.19 4.26 12.28
C ALA A 9 6.50 5.58 11.91
N GLY A 10 5.90 5.68 10.72
CA GLY A 10 5.13 6.86 10.29
C GLY A 10 5.93 8.16 10.12
N ARG A 11 7.26 8.14 10.25
CA ARG A 11 8.13 9.32 10.11
C ARG A 11 8.43 9.58 8.63
N LEU A 12 7.40 9.91 7.87
CA LEU A 12 7.42 9.99 6.41
C LEU A 12 8.46 10.99 5.88
N ASP A 13 8.52 12.20 6.42
CA ASP A 13 9.51 13.20 6.01
C ASP A 13 10.96 12.73 6.22
N ALA A 14 11.20 12.01 7.32
CA ALA A 14 12.52 11.45 7.59
C ALA A 14 12.85 10.31 6.62
N ALA A 15 11.87 9.46 6.29
CA ALA A 15 12.02 8.42 5.28
C ALA A 15 12.34 9.02 3.89
N ILE A 16 11.60 10.06 3.48
CA ILE A 16 11.81 10.76 2.20
C ILE A 16 13.22 11.35 2.14
N ARG A 17 13.66 12.10 3.16
CA ARG A 17 15.00 12.69 3.21
C ARG A 17 16.10 11.63 3.08
N LEU A 18 15.98 10.54 3.84
CA LEU A 18 16.95 9.44 3.79
C LEU A 18 16.96 8.77 2.41
N CYS A 19 15.80 8.55 1.80
CA CYS A 19 15.71 8.02 0.45
C CYS A 19 16.39 8.96 -0.56
N THR A 20 16.19 10.27 -0.49
CA THR A 20 16.87 11.23 -1.38
C THR A 20 18.40 11.13 -1.29
N GLU A 21 18.94 11.01 -0.08
CA GLU A 21 20.39 10.85 0.08
C GLU A 21 20.91 9.53 -0.48
N VAL A 22 20.20 8.43 -0.24
CA VAL A 22 20.58 7.09 -0.73
C VAL A 22 20.47 7.05 -2.26
N GLU A 23 19.44 7.67 -2.85
CA GLU A 23 19.25 7.78 -4.30
C GLU A 23 20.46 8.49 -4.94
N ALA A 24 20.91 9.60 -4.36
CA ALA A 24 22.09 10.33 -4.84
C ALA A 24 23.41 9.54 -4.71
N ARG A 25 23.53 8.67 -3.70
CA ARG A 25 24.69 7.76 -3.55
C ARG A 25 24.62 6.63 -4.57
N ALA A 26 23.47 5.94 -4.68
CA ALA A 26 23.23 4.85 -5.62
C ALA A 26 23.47 5.29 -7.08
N ARG A 27 23.05 6.51 -7.43
CA ARG A 27 23.29 7.12 -8.75
C ARG A 27 24.77 7.28 -9.07
N ARG A 28 25.57 7.69 -8.09
CA ARG A 28 27.02 7.89 -8.29
C ARG A 28 27.77 6.58 -8.50
N VAL A 29 27.32 5.50 -7.87
CA VAL A 29 27.97 4.19 -7.95
C VAL A 29 27.35 3.25 -9.00
N GLY A 30 26.23 3.65 -9.62
CA GLY A 30 25.55 2.86 -10.64
C GLY A 30 24.77 1.66 -10.10
N ASP A 31 24.41 1.65 -8.82
CA ASP A 31 23.67 0.54 -8.21
C ASP A 31 22.16 0.67 -8.48
N GLU A 32 21.69 -0.01 -9.52
CA GLU A 32 20.29 0.01 -9.94
C GLU A 32 19.36 -0.67 -8.94
N THR A 33 19.83 -1.70 -8.22
CA THR A 33 19.00 -2.39 -7.23
C THR A 33 18.72 -1.48 -6.03
N VAL A 34 19.76 -0.84 -5.50
CA VAL A 34 19.62 0.12 -4.40
C VAL A 34 18.80 1.33 -4.85
N MET A 35 19.05 1.85 -6.05
CA MET A 35 18.25 2.94 -6.63
C MET A 35 16.77 2.58 -6.69
N GLY A 36 16.44 1.42 -7.28
CA GLY A 36 15.06 0.98 -7.47
C GLY A 36 14.32 0.78 -6.14
N ARG A 37 14.95 0.14 -5.16
CA ARG A 37 14.38 -0.01 -3.82
C ARG A 37 14.18 1.32 -3.11
N THR A 38 15.13 2.25 -3.29
CA THR A 38 15.05 3.58 -2.67
C THR A 38 13.89 4.39 -3.24
N LEU A 39 13.72 4.36 -4.56
CA LEU A 39 12.58 4.98 -5.23
C LEU A 39 11.24 4.36 -4.78
N MET A 40 11.20 3.03 -4.59
CA MET A 40 10.02 2.34 -4.06
C MET A 40 9.63 2.84 -2.67
N TYR A 41 10.58 2.87 -1.73
CA TYR A 41 10.30 3.35 -0.37
C TYR A 41 9.96 4.84 -0.32
N ARG A 42 10.57 5.66 -1.19
CA ARG A 42 10.16 7.06 -1.34
C ARG A 42 8.72 7.15 -1.85
N GLY A 43 8.38 6.40 -2.90
CA GLY A 43 7.03 6.35 -3.45
C GLY A 43 5.99 5.96 -2.40
N ARG A 44 6.28 4.95 -1.56
CA ARG A 44 5.44 4.59 -0.41
C ARG A 44 5.31 5.74 0.61
N ALA A 45 6.41 6.39 0.98
CA ALA A 45 6.34 7.52 1.90
C ALA A 45 5.47 8.67 1.38
N GLU A 46 5.63 9.03 0.10
CA GLU A 46 4.79 10.03 -0.59
C GLU A 46 3.31 9.59 -0.64
N LEU A 47 3.05 8.31 -0.92
CA LEU A 47 1.71 7.73 -0.96
C LEU A 47 0.99 7.86 0.39
N LEU A 48 1.67 7.49 1.48
CA LEU A 48 1.13 7.59 2.84
C LEU A 48 0.95 9.06 3.26
N GLY A 49 1.81 9.95 2.77
CA GLY A 49 1.71 11.40 2.96
C GLY A 49 0.65 12.06 2.07
N GLY A 50 -0.06 11.28 1.24
CA GLY A 50 -1.11 11.77 0.34
C GLY A 50 -0.62 12.51 -0.91
N GLN A 51 0.69 12.49 -1.19
CA GLN A 51 1.29 13.09 -2.39
C GLN A 51 1.21 12.12 -3.58
N LEU A 52 -0.01 11.89 -4.08
CA LEU A 52 -0.30 10.81 -5.04
C LEU A 52 0.50 10.92 -6.34
N ASP A 53 0.61 12.11 -6.94
CA ASP A 53 1.35 12.29 -8.20
C ASP A 53 2.85 11.97 -8.03
N ALA A 54 3.44 12.45 -6.93
CA ALA A 54 4.84 12.19 -6.60
C ALA A 54 5.09 10.71 -6.29
N ALA A 55 4.15 10.07 -5.60
CA ALA A 55 4.18 8.64 -5.32
C ALA A 55 4.18 7.82 -6.62
N VAL A 56 3.23 8.11 -7.53
CA VAL A 56 3.08 7.40 -8.81
C VAL A 56 4.33 7.54 -9.68
N ASP A 57 4.92 8.74 -9.80
CA ASP A 57 6.19 8.93 -10.52
C ASP A 57 7.31 8.07 -9.92
N CYS A 58 7.49 8.13 -8.59
CA CYS A 58 8.52 7.37 -7.89
C CYS A 58 8.35 5.86 -8.09
N LEU A 59 7.12 5.36 -7.95
CA LEU A 59 6.80 3.94 -8.09
C LEU A 59 7.03 3.44 -9.52
N HIS A 60 6.62 4.19 -10.54
CA HIS A 60 6.90 3.82 -11.94
C HIS A 60 8.40 3.75 -12.23
N ARG A 61 9.17 4.75 -11.78
CA ARG A 61 10.63 4.77 -11.93
C ARG A 61 11.30 3.64 -11.15
N ALA A 62 10.81 3.33 -9.95
CA ALA A 62 11.27 2.21 -9.14
C ALA A 62 11.06 0.88 -9.88
N ARG A 63 9.85 0.64 -10.40
CA ARG A 63 9.50 -0.60 -11.10
C ARG A 63 10.36 -0.80 -12.33
N ALA A 64 10.47 0.22 -13.19
CA ALA A 64 11.30 0.16 -14.39
C ALA A 64 12.79 -0.11 -14.06
N THR A 65 13.29 0.45 -12.95
CA THR A 65 14.67 0.22 -12.51
C THR A 65 14.88 -1.18 -11.96
N LEU A 66 13.97 -1.67 -11.12
CA LEU A 66 14.04 -3.01 -10.54
C LEU A 66 13.84 -4.11 -11.59
N GLN A 67 12.99 -3.90 -12.60
CA GLN A 67 12.83 -4.81 -13.73
C GLN A 67 14.13 -4.96 -14.52
N ARG A 68 14.80 -3.85 -14.84
CA ARG A 68 16.11 -3.87 -15.53
C ARG A 68 17.18 -4.60 -14.71
N ALA A 69 17.11 -4.46 -13.38
CA ALA A 69 17.98 -5.16 -12.45
C ALA A 69 17.58 -6.62 -12.16
N GLY A 70 16.49 -7.14 -12.75
CA GLY A 70 15.99 -8.50 -12.49
C GLY A 70 15.51 -8.73 -11.05
N ASN A 71 15.11 -7.66 -10.35
CA ASN A 71 14.75 -7.70 -8.93
C ASN A 71 13.24 -7.94 -8.74
N LEU A 72 12.89 -8.94 -7.93
CA LEU A 72 11.50 -9.34 -7.69
C LEU A 72 10.64 -8.27 -6.98
N ASN A 73 11.26 -7.29 -6.31
CA ASN A 73 10.51 -6.18 -5.72
C ASN A 73 9.76 -5.34 -6.77
N ALA A 74 10.09 -5.46 -8.06
CA ALA A 74 9.31 -4.85 -9.13
C ALA A 74 7.83 -5.28 -9.14
N MET A 75 7.54 -6.50 -8.65
CA MET A 75 6.18 -7.04 -8.58
C MET A 75 5.37 -6.38 -7.45
N LEU A 76 6.02 -6.07 -6.32
CA LEU A 76 5.39 -5.46 -5.15
C LEU A 76 4.87 -4.05 -5.43
N ILE A 77 5.51 -3.34 -6.35
CA ILE A 77 5.11 -1.98 -6.74
C ILE A 77 3.72 -1.94 -7.38
N LEU A 78 3.22 -3.05 -7.93
CA LEU A 78 1.85 -3.11 -8.44
C LEU A 78 0.82 -2.94 -7.32
N GLY A 79 1.08 -3.46 -6.12
CA GLY A 79 0.25 -3.22 -4.94
C GLY A 79 0.19 -1.74 -4.57
N ASP A 80 1.37 -1.10 -4.45
CA ASP A 80 1.47 0.33 -4.15
C ASP A 80 0.76 1.20 -5.22
N LEU A 81 0.90 0.86 -6.51
CA LEU A 81 0.22 1.57 -7.59
C LEU A 81 -1.29 1.31 -7.62
N ALA A 82 -1.75 0.13 -7.20
CA ALA A 82 -3.17 -0.17 -7.05
C ALA A 82 -3.79 0.69 -5.93
N VAL A 83 -3.08 0.84 -4.81
CA VAL A 83 -3.45 1.75 -3.73
C VAL A 83 -3.52 3.18 -4.23
N ALA A 84 -2.48 3.67 -4.90
CA ALA A 84 -2.46 5.03 -5.46
C ALA A 84 -3.67 5.30 -6.37
N ALA A 85 -4.04 4.35 -7.22
CA ALA A 85 -5.21 4.45 -8.08
C ALA A 85 -6.52 4.50 -7.28
N LEU A 86 -6.68 3.64 -6.26
CA LEU A 86 -7.84 3.66 -5.36
C LEU A 86 -7.95 5.03 -4.67
N LEU A 87 -6.83 5.59 -4.22
CA LEU A 87 -6.79 6.88 -3.53
C LEU A 87 -7.07 8.06 -4.47
N ALA A 88 -6.75 7.92 -5.76
CA ALA A 88 -7.10 8.87 -6.80
C ALA A 88 -8.57 8.74 -7.28
N GLY A 89 -9.29 7.69 -6.83
CA GLY A 89 -10.66 7.39 -7.27
C GLY A 89 -10.76 6.66 -8.61
N ASP A 90 -9.65 6.12 -9.11
CA ASP A 90 -9.61 5.31 -10.33
C ASP A 90 -9.75 3.83 -9.98
N ASP A 91 -11.00 3.40 -9.77
CA ASP A 91 -11.32 2.06 -9.29
C ASP A 91 -10.96 0.96 -10.30
N ASP A 92 -11.12 1.22 -11.60
CA ASP A 92 -10.79 0.25 -12.64
C ASP A 92 -9.28 0.01 -12.67
N ALA A 93 -8.49 1.07 -12.61
CA ALA A 93 -7.04 0.92 -12.60
C ALA A 93 -6.52 0.40 -11.25
N ALA A 94 -7.25 0.60 -10.14
CA ALA A 94 -6.94 -0.02 -8.86
C ALA A 94 -7.12 -1.55 -8.92
N VAL A 95 -8.28 -2.01 -9.40
CA VAL A 95 -8.55 -3.46 -9.53
C VAL A 95 -7.59 -4.12 -10.50
N ALA A 96 -7.40 -3.55 -11.70
CA ALA A 96 -6.51 -4.13 -12.71
C ALA A 96 -5.07 -4.29 -12.20
N ARG A 97 -4.56 -3.33 -11.42
CA ARG A 97 -3.22 -3.40 -10.83
C ARG A 97 -3.15 -4.38 -9.66
N ALA A 98 -4.20 -4.47 -8.84
CA ALA A 98 -4.29 -5.46 -7.76
C ALA A 98 -4.29 -6.89 -8.32
N GLU A 99 -5.04 -7.15 -9.39
CA GLU A 99 -5.07 -8.46 -10.07
C GLU A 99 -3.71 -8.78 -10.72
N ALA A 100 -3.08 -7.80 -11.37
CA ALA A 100 -1.74 -7.99 -11.93
C ALA A 100 -0.71 -8.29 -10.83
N CYS A 101 -0.81 -7.64 -9.67
CA CYS A 101 0.05 -7.92 -8.51
C CYS A 101 -0.11 -9.37 -8.04
N ASP A 102 -1.34 -9.84 -7.86
CA ASP A 102 -1.62 -11.21 -7.41
C ASP A 102 -1.16 -12.27 -8.43
N ALA A 103 -1.38 -12.00 -9.73
CA ALA A 103 -0.92 -12.86 -10.81
C ALA A 103 0.63 -12.96 -10.87
N GLU A 104 1.34 -11.84 -10.67
CA GLU A 104 2.80 -11.80 -10.63
C GLU A 104 3.36 -12.49 -9.37
N LEU A 105 2.68 -12.36 -8.23
CA LEU A 105 3.08 -12.96 -6.95
C LEU A 105 2.80 -14.47 -6.90
N GLY A 106 1.79 -14.98 -7.62
CA GLY A 106 1.46 -16.39 -7.66
C GLY A 106 0.87 -16.96 -6.35
N PRO A 107 0.45 -18.25 -6.34
CA PRO A 107 -0.32 -18.83 -5.23
C PRO A 107 0.50 -19.03 -3.94
N THR A 108 1.82 -19.18 -4.04
CA THR A 108 2.72 -19.52 -2.92
C THR A 108 3.42 -18.33 -2.26
N SER A 109 3.27 -17.12 -2.80
CA SER A 109 3.84 -15.92 -2.20
C SER A 109 3.12 -15.55 -0.91
N PHE A 110 3.92 -15.44 0.15
CA PHE A 110 3.51 -15.18 1.52
C PHE A 110 3.95 -13.76 1.91
N GLN A 111 3.51 -12.76 1.16
CA GLN A 111 3.90 -11.36 1.39
C GLN A 111 2.67 -10.49 1.66
N GLY A 112 2.84 -9.50 2.54
CA GLY A 112 1.81 -8.57 3.03
C GLY A 112 1.13 -7.69 1.98
N GLU A 113 1.37 -7.93 0.69
CA GLU A 113 0.70 -7.25 -0.44
C GLU A 113 -0.60 -7.97 -0.89
N LYS A 114 -0.77 -9.27 -0.59
CA LYS A 114 -2.06 -9.98 -0.82
C LYS A 114 -3.24 -9.37 -0.05
N PRO A 115 -3.11 -9.01 1.25
CA PRO A 115 -4.15 -8.29 1.98
C PRO A 115 -4.58 -7.00 1.28
N VAL A 116 -3.63 -6.24 0.74
CA VAL A 116 -3.90 -4.96 0.05
C VAL A 116 -4.73 -5.20 -1.22
N ALA A 117 -4.33 -6.15 -2.06
CA ALA A 117 -5.08 -6.49 -3.27
C ALA A 117 -6.51 -6.95 -2.96
N HIS A 118 -6.71 -7.77 -1.93
CA HIS A 118 -8.04 -8.22 -1.51
C HIS A 118 -8.88 -7.07 -0.95
N LEU A 119 -8.30 -6.19 -0.12
CA LEU A 119 -9.00 -5.01 0.41
C LEU A 119 -9.45 -4.07 -0.71
N ILE A 120 -8.64 -3.86 -1.75
CA ILE A 120 -9.02 -3.05 -2.92
C ILE A 120 -10.22 -3.70 -3.65
N ARG A 121 -10.20 -5.03 -3.85
CA ARG A 121 -11.30 -5.74 -4.51
C ARG A 121 -12.58 -5.72 -3.67
N VAL A 122 -12.49 -5.87 -2.35
CA VAL A 122 -13.61 -5.69 -1.41
C VAL A 122 -14.21 -4.29 -1.54
N ALA A 123 -13.36 -3.25 -1.59
CA ALA A 123 -13.78 -1.87 -1.74
C ALA A 123 -14.66 -1.66 -2.96
N VAL A 124 -14.09 -1.98 -4.11
CA VAL A 124 -14.69 -1.72 -5.41
C VAL A 124 -15.88 -2.66 -5.65
N GLY A 125 -15.75 -3.93 -5.25
CA GLY A 125 -16.82 -4.91 -5.33
C GLY A 125 -18.04 -4.52 -4.49
N ALA A 126 -17.85 -4.03 -3.26
CA ALA A 126 -18.95 -3.64 -2.37
C ALA A 126 -19.77 -2.47 -2.93
N GLU A 127 -19.13 -1.54 -3.61
CA GLU A 127 -19.78 -0.40 -4.27
C GLU A 127 -20.51 -0.84 -5.55
N ARG A 128 -19.92 -1.76 -6.30
CA ARG A 128 -20.51 -2.35 -7.51
C ARG A 128 -21.61 -3.38 -7.21
N GLY A 129 -21.81 -3.74 -5.94
CA GLY A 129 -22.79 -4.76 -5.53
C GLY A 129 -22.39 -6.17 -5.96
N ALA A 130 -21.10 -6.45 -6.04
CA ALA A 130 -20.59 -7.76 -6.42
C ALA A 130 -20.96 -8.83 -5.35
N PRO A 131 -21.37 -10.04 -5.76
CA PRO A 131 -21.88 -11.06 -4.84
C PRO A 131 -20.78 -11.75 -4.01
N ASP A 132 -19.52 -11.59 -4.38
CA ASP A 132 -18.34 -12.23 -3.78
C ASP A 132 -17.66 -11.39 -2.68
N VAL A 133 -18.19 -10.20 -2.37
CA VAL A 133 -17.60 -9.25 -1.41
C VAL A 133 -17.37 -9.86 -0.02
N GLU A 134 -18.30 -10.67 0.48
CA GLU A 134 -18.15 -11.32 1.79
C GLU A 134 -17.09 -12.43 1.77
N ALA A 135 -16.92 -13.13 0.64
CA ALA A 135 -15.86 -14.13 0.49
C ALA A 135 -14.48 -13.45 0.44
N LEU A 136 -14.35 -12.39 -0.37
CA LEU A 136 -13.13 -11.59 -0.47
C LEU A 136 -12.74 -10.95 0.88
N LEU A 137 -13.75 -10.53 1.65
CA LEU A 137 -13.54 -9.98 2.97
C LEU A 137 -13.13 -11.05 3.98
N ALA A 138 -13.75 -12.24 3.96
CA ALA A 138 -13.35 -13.33 4.83
C ALA A 138 -11.90 -13.76 4.56
N GLU A 139 -11.51 -13.81 3.28
CA GLU A 139 -10.11 -14.02 2.88
C GLU A 139 -9.20 -12.90 3.39
N ALA A 140 -9.57 -11.64 3.18
CA ALA A 140 -8.82 -10.50 3.71
C ALA A 140 -8.68 -10.58 5.24
N GLU A 141 -9.76 -10.90 5.96
CA GLU A 141 -9.75 -11.03 7.42
C GLU A 141 -8.82 -12.16 7.90
N ASP A 142 -8.80 -13.33 7.25
CA ASP A 142 -7.86 -14.42 7.61
C ASP A 142 -6.40 -13.98 7.52
N TRP A 143 -6.08 -13.19 6.51
CA TRP A 143 -4.74 -12.61 6.38
C TRP A 143 -4.47 -11.51 7.45
N LEU A 144 -5.47 -10.70 7.76
CA LEU A 144 -5.38 -9.56 8.67
C LEU A 144 -5.35 -9.95 10.16
N VAL A 145 -5.74 -11.18 10.50
CA VAL A 145 -5.59 -11.72 11.87
C VAL A 145 -4.13 -12.03 12.22
N ARG A 146 -3.22 -12.06 11.23
CA ARG A 146 -1.79 -12.23 11.47
C ARG A 146 -1.18 -10.84 11.66
N PRO A 147 -0.72 -10.48 12.88
CA PRO A 147 -0.14 -9.16 13.12
C PRO A 147 1.08 -8.97 12.21
N GLN A 148 0.92 -8.14 11.18
CA GLN A 148 2.00 -7.65 10.33
C GLN A 148 1.92 -6.14 10.37
N ALA A 149 2.54 -5.54 11.39
CA ALA A 149 2.59 -4.09 11.57
C ALA A 149 3.02 -3.41 10.27
N SER A 150 2.06 -2.81 9.57
CA SER A 150 2.29 -2.12 8.30
C SER A 150 1.44 -0.84 8.26
N VAL A 151 2.12 0.30 8.26
CA VAL A 151 1.49 1.64 8.17
C VAL A 151 0.60 1.71 6.93
N ASP A 152 1.03 1.09 5.84
CA ASP A 152 0.32 1.10 4.56
C ASP A 152 -1.02 0.40 4.68
N LEU A 153 -1.04 -0.77 5.31
CA LEU A 153 -2.26 -1.54 5.52
C LEU A 153 -3.26 -0.77 6.40
N ALA A 154 -2.75 -0.12 7.46
CA ALA A 154 -3.57 0.69 8.35
C ALA A 154 -4.20 1.89 7.62
N VAL A 155 -3.41 2.62 6.82
CA VAL A 155 -3.88 3.75 6.00
C VAL A 155 -4.91 3.31 4.96
N ILE A 156 -4.64 2.22 4.25
CA ILE A 156 -5.56 1.67 3.22
C ILE A 156 -6.87 1.26 3.86
N ALA A 157 -6.82 0.53 4.97
CA ALA A 157 -8.01 0.07 5.68
C ALA A 157 -8.84 1.25 6.22
N ASP A 158 -8.23 2.31 6.75
CA ASP A 158 -8.96 3.50 7.20
C ASP A 158 -9.68 4.22 6.06
N ARG A 159 -8.97 4.44 4.94
CA ARG A 159 -9.55 5.12 3.76
C ARG A 159 -10.66 4.28 3.13
N LEU A 160 -10.46 2.97 3.07
CA LEU A 160 -11.48 2.03 2.64
C LEU A 160 -12.71 2.09 3.54
N ALA A 161 -12.52 2.05 4.86
CA ALA A 161 -13.62 2.16 5.79
C ALA A 161 -14.36 3.49 5.63
N ALA A 162 -13.66 4.61 5.43
CA ALA A 162 -14.28 5.91 5.17
C ALA A 162 -15.13 5.90 3.89
N ARG A 163 -14.58 5.36 2.80
CA ARG A 163 -15.26 5.25 1.51
C ARG A 163 -16.53 4.38 1.60
N LEU A 164 -16.44 3.22 2.24
CA LEU A 164 -17.57 2.33 2.44
C LEU A 164 -18.67 2.94 3.32
N ARG A 165 -18.32 3.74 4.34
CA ARG A 165 -19.32 4.51 5.10
C ARG A 165 -20.08 5.48 4.20
N ALA A 166 -19.36 6.21 3.35
CA ALA A 166 -19.98 7.13 2.40
C ALA A 166 -20.91 6.41 1.40
N GLY A 167 -20.54 5.20 0.98
CA GLY A 167 -21.37 4.33 0.12
C GLY A 167 -22.50 3.57 0.83
N GLY A 168 -22.79 3.85 2.10
CA GLY A 168 -23.87 3.19 2.86
C GLY A 168 -23.56 1.75 3.31
N ARG A 169 -22.32 1.29 3.20
CA ARG A 169 -21.86 -0.05 3.62
C ARG A 169 -21.33 -0.04 5.06
N GLY A 170 -22.11 0.52 5.99
CA GLY A 170 -21.67 0.80 7.36
C GLY A 170 -21.15 -0.42 8.15
N ALA A 171 -21.78 -1.60 7.98
CA ALA A 171 -21.36 -2.83 8.65
C ALA A 171 -19.97 -3.28 8.17
N LEU A 172 -19.74 -3.27 6.85
CA LEU A 172 -18.47 -3.61 6.22
C LEU A 172 -17.38 -2.62 6.63
N ALA A 173 -17.68 -1.33 6.56
CA ALA A 173 -16.77 -0.28 7.01
C ALA A 173 -16.36 -0.42 8.47
N GLY A 174 -17.30 -0.85 9.34
CA GLY A 174 -17.02 -1.09 10.75
C GLY A 174 -16.04 -2.24 10.98
N ARG A 175 -16.12 -3.31 10.17
CA ARG A 175 -15.16 -4.44 10.22
C ARG A 175 -13.76 -3.97 9.84
N ILE A 176 -13.63 -3.30 8.70
CA ILE A 176 -12.34 -2.84 8.17
C ILE A 176 -11.71 -1.77 9.09
N ALA A 177 -12.51 -0.88 9.67
CA ALA A 177 -12.01 0.11 10.63
C ALA A 177 -11.43 -0.50 11.91
N ARG A 178 -11.97 -1.65 12.37
CA ARG A 178 -11.40 -2.36 13.52
C ARG A 178 -10.04 -2.96 13.20
N LEU A 179 -9.87 -3.44 11.97
CA LEU A 179 -8.59 -3.97 11.48
C LEU A 179 -7.55 -2.85 11.40
N ALA A 180 -7.92 -1.70 10.81
CA ALA A 180 -7.06 -0.51 10.80
C ALA A 180 -6.62 -0.09 12.21
N ALA A 181 -7.56 -0.08 13.17
CA ALA A 181 -7.27 0.30 14.55
C ALA A 181 -6.33 -0.70 15.25
N ALA A 182 -6.46 -1.99 15.00
CA ALA A 182 -5.56 -3.01 15.55
C ALA A 182 -4.13 -2.85 14.98
N GLU A 183 -4.00 -2.55 13.69
CA GLU A 183 -2.72 -2.27 13.06
C GLU A 183 -2.06 -1.01 13.62
N TRP A 184 -2.80 0.11 13.73
CA TRP A 184 -2.30 1.33 14.35
C TRP A 184 -1.84 1.12 15.80
N ALA A 185 -2.60 0.35 16.59
CA ALA A 185 -2.23 0.00 17.96
C ALA A 185 -0.93 -0.83 18.02
N THR A 186 -0.67 -1.66 17.01
CA THR A 186 0.56 -2.45 16.90
C THR A 186 1.77 -1.60 16.47
N ILE A 187 1.54 -0.59 15.63
CA ILE A 187 2.56 0.36 15.18
C ILE A 187 2.99 1.32 16.31
N GLY A 188 2.06 1.68 17.20
CA GLY A 188 2.32 2.57 18.33
C GLY A 188 2.41 4.05 17.95
N GLU A 189 1.91 4.42 16.77
CA GLU A 189 1.89 5.81 16.26
C GLU A 189 0.45 6.32 16.14
N GLU A 190 0.28 7.65 16.18
CA GLU A 190 -1.03 8.28 15.96
C GLU A 190 -1.43 8.23 14.48
N ASN A 191 -2.69 7.90 14.23
CA ASN A 191 -3.24 7.86 12.88
C ASN A 191 -3.32 9.28 12.29
N PRO A 192 -2.58 9.59 11.21
CA PRO A 192 -2.54 10.93 10.62
C PRO A 192 -3.87 11.34 9.97
N LEU A 193 -4.79 10.40 9.72
CA LEU A 193 -6.14 10.68 9.23
C LEU A 193 -7.12 11.07 10.34
N ARG A 194 -6.79 10.83 11.60
CA ARG A 194 -7.63 11.17 12.78
C ARG A 194 -7.27 12.51 13.41
N SER A 195 -6.08 13.03 13.13
CA SER A 195 -5.62 14.34 13.63
C SER A 195 -6.14 15.53 12.81
N SER A 196 -6.90 15.28 11.74
CA SER A 196 -7.49 16.30 10.85
C SER A 196 -9.02 16.46 10.98
N SER A 197 -9.62 16.01 12.09
CA SER A 197 -11.05 16.24 12.42
C SER A 197 -11.26 17.32 13.46
#